data_AF-A0A7H1B3Q3-F1
#
_entry.id   AF-A0A7H1B3Q3-F1
#
_cell.length_a   1.000
_cell.length_b   1.000
_cell.length_c   1.000
_cell.angle_alpha   90.00
_cell.angle_beta   90.00
_cell.angle_gamma   90.00
#
_symmetry.space_group_name_H-M   'P 1'
#
loop_
_entity.id
_entity.type
_entity.pdbx_description
1 polymer ?
#
loop_
_entity_poly.entity_id
_entity_poly.type
_entity_poly.pdbx_seq_one_letter_code
_entity_poly.pdbx_strand_id
1 'polypeptide(L)'
;MAASQRGSGRARPAREPCLADRMRAALWGPAEFVGPPGPGLLAHGLAVGAAGTGAVTAAGAVGMWAGPPVLARGEAGLMVVAALVVYLAVLRAGRALVGIVAVLGVCLTLTVPQAAAGLALAERGRVEQAKVASVERVPGHRRSFCELVPESPHAPPGTRIWRGCTAATGPGDDLTIVYDPRGRAPLRGSAQPHERRATALRLAALALGVALMSALAVVRSFRLTASTAQAETHRKTHRKTQGQPEGRTPGEWQRGTQGGTQGDTDDRKRHDREG
;
A
#
# COMPACT_ATOMS: atom_id res chain seq x y z
N MET A 1 36.95 -10.92 63.71
CA MET A 1 36.26 -11.97 62.93
C MET A 1 35.12 -11.33 62.16
N ALA A 2 35.28 -11.09 60.85
CA ALA A 2 34.22 -10.60 59.97
C ALA A 2 34.34 -11.35 58.64
N ALA A 3 33.40 -12.26 58.38
CA ALA A 3 33.40 -13.11 57.21
C ALA A 3 32.87 -12.34 56.00
N SER A 4 33.74 -12.11 55.02
CA SER A 4 33.42 -11.51 53.72
C SER A 4 32.65 -12.51 52.86
N GLN A 5 31.33 -12.33 52.72
CA GLN A 5 30.53 -13.06 51.76
C GLN A 5 30.78 -12.49 50.35
N ARG A 6 31.70 -13.13 49.60
CA ARG A 6 31.79 -12.94 48.15
C ARG A 6 30.58 -13.60 47.50
N GLY A 7 29.55 -12.78 47.23
CA GLY A 7 28.42 -13.17 46.41
C GLY A 7 28.89 -13.56 45.00
N SER A 8 28.99 -14.87 44.77
CA SER A 8 29.19 -15.46 43.45
C SER A 8 28.01 -15.08 42.54
N GLY A 9 28.19 -14.05 41.73
CA GLY A 9 27.27 -13.65 40.68
C GLY A 9 27.15 -14.76 39.64
N ARG A 10 26.23 -15.70 39.87
CA ARG A 10 25.83 -16.69 38.85
C ARG A 10 25.21 -15.92 37.69
N ALA A 11 25.96 -15.84 36.59
CA ALA A 11 25.47 -15.38 35.31
C ALA A 11 24.21 -16.19 34.96
N ARG A 12 23.05 -15.52 34.92
CA ARG A 12 21.81 -16.14 34.47
C ARG A 12 22.03 -16.64 33.03
N PRO A 13 21.77 -17.91 32.72
CA PRO A 13 21.85 -18.39 31.35
C PRO A 13 20.89 -17.55 30.49
N ALA A 14 21.41 -17.03 29.38
CA ALA A 14 20.61 -16.32 28.41
C ALA A 14 19.49 -17.25 27.95
N ARG A 15 18.25 -16.97 28.37
CA ARG A 15 17.07 -17.69 27.90
C ARG A 15 17.07 -17.59 26.37
N GLU A 16 17.14 -18.73 25.71
CA GLU A 16 16.97 -18.78 24.27
C GLU A 16 15.65 -18.09 23.91
N PRO A 17 15.66 -17.14 22.97
CA PRO A 17 14.42 -16.48 22.56
C PRO A 17 13.48 -17.55 22.00
N CYS A 18 12.26 -17.59 22.52
CA CYS A 18 11.23 -18.52 22.08
C CYS A 18 11.06 -18.41 20.54
N LEU A 19 10.72 -19.51 19.87
CA LEU A 19 10.41 -19.52 18.43
C LEU A 19 9.43 -18.40 18.05
N ALA A 20 8.45 -18.14 18.93
CA ALA A 20 7.51 -17.04 18.81
C ALA A 20 8.18 -15.67 18.68
N ASP A 21 9.23 -15.38 19.46
CA ASP A 21 9.96 -14.12 19.41
C ASP A 21 10.78 -13.99 18.12
N ARG A 22 11.38 -15.10 17.64
CA ARG A 22 12.05 -15.11 16.33
C ARG A 22 11.08 -14.87 15.18
N MET A 23 9.91 -15.53 15.19
CA MET A 23 8.87 -15.31 14.18
C MET A 23 8.33 -13.88 14.25
N ARG A 24 8.11 -13.35 15.46
CA ARG A 24 7.64 -11.98 15.65
C ARG A 24 8.67 -10.97 15.14
N ALA A 25 9.95 -11.14 15.49
CA ALA A 25 11.03 -10.31 14.98
C ALA A 25 11.18 -10.40 13.45
N ALA A 26 10.99 -11.58 12.86
CA ALA A 26 11.07 -11.77 11.41
C ALA A 26 9.88 -11.15 10.65
N LEU A 27 8.65 -11.30 11.17
CA LEU A 27 7.42 -10.81 10.53
C LEU A 27 7.23 -9.30 10.73
N TRP A 28 7.55 -8.82 11.94
CA TRP A 28 7.19 -7.48 12.40
C TRP A 28 8.40 -6.54 12.57
N GLY A 29 9.63 -7.08 12.48
CA GLY A 29 10.86 -6.35 12.78
C GLY A 29 11.03 -6.08 14.29
N PRO A 30 12.23 -5.64 14.73
CA PRO A 30 12.54 -5.33 16.14
C PRO A 30 11.88 -4.02 16.63
N ALA A 31 10.65 -3.71 16.19
CA ALA A 31 9.96 -2.50 16.59
C ALA A 31 9.21 -2.76 17.91
N GLU A 32 9.85 -2.44 19.03
CA GLU A 32 9.17 -2.27 20.31
C GLU A 32 8.34 -0.97 20.24
N PHE A 33 7.02 -1.11 20.31
CA PHE A 33 6.09 0.01 20.29
C PHE A 33 6.11 0.71 21.66
N VAL A 34 6.67 1.92 21.72
CA VAL A 34 6.55 2.77 22.91
C VAL A 34 5.89 4.09 22.51
N GLY A 35 4.58 4.18 22.75
CA GLY A 35 3.78 5.42 22.71
C GLY A 35 2.98 5.72 21.43
N PRO A 36 1.91 6.53 21.53
CA PRO A 36 1.03 6.90 20.43
C PRO A 36 1.73 7.82 19.42
N PRO A 37 1.59 7.58 18.09
CA PRO A 37 2.22 8.39 17.05
C PRO A 37 1.78 9.84 17.09
N GLY A 38 2.69 10.77 16.81
CA GLY A 38 2.34 12.18 16.65
C GLY A 38 1.37 12.36 15.47
N PRO A 39 0.39 13.27 15.56
CA PRO A 39 -0.67 13.40 14.54
C PRO A 39 -0.14 13.72 13.14
N GLY A 40 0.99 14.43 13.01
CA GLY A 40 1.61 14.73 11.72
C GLY A 40 2.10 13.48 10.96
N LEU A 41 2.58 12.46 11.67
CA LEU A 41 3.01 11.20 11.06
C LEU A 41 1.82 10.39 10.53
N LEU A 42 0.71 10.41 11.26
CA LEU A 42 -0.54 9.79 10.82
C LEU A 42 -1.06 10.46 9.55
N ALA A 43 -1.06 11.80 9.51
CA ALA A 43 -1.47 12.56 8.34
C ALA A 43 -0.59 12.25 7.11
N HIS A 44 0.73 12.13 7.29
CA HIS A 44 1.64 11.78 6.21
C HIS A 44 1.42 10.34 5.70
N GLY A 45 1.25 9.38 6.60
CA GLY A 45 0.93 7.99 6.23
C GLY A 45 -0.40 7.88 5.49
N LEU A 46 -1.43 8.61 5.94
CA LEU A 46 -2.72 8.70 5.25
C LEU A 46 -2.59 9.37 3.88
N ALA A 47 -1.81 10.44 3.77
CA ALA A 47 -1.58 11.12 2.49
C ALA A 47 -0.91 10.18 1.46
N VAL A 48 0.12 9.43 1.88
CA VAL A 48 0.79 8.45 1.01
C VAL A 48 -0.17 7.31 0.64
N GLY A 49 -0.92 6.78 1.61
CA GLY A 49 -1.90 5.72 1.34
C GLY A 49 -3.00 6.18 0.39
N ALA A 50 -3.54 7.38 0.59
CA ALA A 50 -4.55 7.98 -0.26
C ALA A 50 -4.02 8.29 -1.67
N ALA A 51 -2.81 8.84 -1.78
CA ALA A 51 -2.16 9.10 -3.06
C ALA A 51 -1.89 7.81 -3.84
N GLY A 52 -1.35 6.77 -3.18
CA GLY A 52 -1.12 5.47 -3.80
C GLY A 52 -2.41 4.80 -4.26
N THR A 53 -3.44 4.80 -3.41
CA THR A 53 -4.75 4.23 -3.76
C THR A 53 -5.41 5.01 -4.90
N GLY A 54 -5.35 6.33 -4.84
CA GLY A 54 -5.85 7.23 -5.89
C GLY A 54 -5.13 7.05 -7.22
N ALA A 55 -3.80 6.86 -7.21
CA ALA A 55 -3.03 6.58 -8.41
C ALA A 55 -3.44 5.24 -9.05
N VAL A 56 -3.64 4.19 -8.25
CA VAL A 56 -4.09 2.88 -8.75
C VAL A 56 -5.49 2.96 -9.36
N THR A 57 -6.43 3.61 -8.68
CA THR A 57 -7.82 3.74 -9.18
C THR A 57 -7.89 4.64 -10.40
N ALA A 58 -7.16 5.77 -10.41
CA ALA A 58 -7.08 6.67 -11.54
C ALA A 58 -6.44 5.99 -12.76
N ALA A 59 -5.34 5.25 -12.60
CA ALA A 59 -4.72 4.52 -13.70
C ALA A 59 -5.67 3.51 -14.34
N GLY A 60 -6.43 2.76 -13.52
CA GLY A 60 -7.44 1.83 -14.04
C GLY A 60 -8.62 2.52 -14.72
N ALA A 61 -9.10 3.64 -14.17
CA ALA A 61 -10.18 4.42 -14.77
C ALA A 61 -9.75 5.05 -16.10
N VAL A 62 -8.61 5.73 -16.13
CA VAL A 62 -8.05 6.34 -17.34
C VAL A 62 -7.75 5.28 -18.40
N GLY A 63 -7.21 4.12 -18.00
CA GLY A 63 -6.96 3.00 -18.91
C GLY A 63 -8.22 2.54 -19.65
N MET A 64 -9.36 2.45 -18.96
CA MET A 64 -10.65 2.11 -19.57
C MET A 64 -11.22 3.23 -20.45
N TRP A 65 -10.97 4.48 -20.08
CA TRP A 65 -11.57 5.63 -20.75
C TRP A 65 -10.80 6.10 -21.97
N ALA A 66 -9.47 6.12 -21.91
CA ALA A 66 -8.60 6.72 -22.91
C ALA A 66 -7.48 5.78 -23.40
N GLY A 67 -7.26 4.66 -22.71
CA GLY A 67 -6.08 3.84 -22.94
C GLY A 67 -6.23 2.84 -24.11
N PRO A 68 -5.11 2.49 -24.78
CA PRO A 68 -5.04 1.27 -25.59
C PRO A 68 -5.39 0.02 -24.76
N PRO A 69 -5.80 -1.09 -25.40
CA PRO A 69 -6.30 -2.29 -24.72
C PRO A 69 -5.29 -2.91 -23.73
N VAL A 70 -4.01 -2.59 -23.87
CA VAL A 70 -2.92 -2.97 -22.95
C VAL A 70 -3.13 -2.33 -21.56
N LEU A 71 -3.55 -1.05 -21.50
CA LEU A 71 -3.87 -0.40 -20.22
C LEU A 71 -5.17 -0.93 -19.61
N ALA A 72 -6.11 -1.41 -20.43
CA ALA A 72 -7.37 -1.97 -19.95
C ALA A 72 -7.19 -3.29 -19.17
N ARG A 73 -6.07 -4.01 -19.37
CA ARG A 73 -5.75 -5.24 -18.64
C ARG A 73 -5.31 -5.00 -17.18
N GLY A 74 -5.12 -3.75 -16.77
CA GLY A 74 -4.71 -3.41 -15.40
C GLY A 74 -3.20 -3.48 -15.16
N GLU A 75 -2.39 -3.66 -16.20
CA GLU A 75 -0.92 -3.70 -16.13
C GLU A 75 -0.34 -2.42 -15.51
N ALA A 76 -0.85 -1.26 -15.91
CA ALA A 76 -0.46 0.03 -15.32
C ALA A 76 -0.74 0.08 -13.81
N GLY A 77 -1.87 -0.47 -13.36
CA GLY A 77 -2.20 -0.56 -11.95
C GLY A 77 -1.22 -1.46 -11.18
N LEU A 78 -0.79 -2.57 -11.77
CA LEU A 78 0.22 -3.45 -11.18
C LEU A 78 1.58 -2.75 -11.03
N MET A 79 1.99 -1.93 -11.99
CA MET A 79 3.23 -1.14 -11.90
C MET A 79 3.16 -0.14 -10.74
N VAL A 80 2.01 0.52 -10.55
CA VAL A 80 1.80 1.43 -9.41
C VAL A 80 1.82 0.68 -8.08
N VAL A 81 1.18 -0.49 -7.99
CA VAL A 81 1.23 -1.34 -6.78
C VAL A 81 2.65 -1.81 -6.51
N ALA A 82 3.41 -2.23 -7.53
CA ALA A 82 4.80 -2.63 -7.39
C ALA A 82 5.68 -1.47 -6.87
N ALA A 83 5.51 -0.26 -7.43
CA ALA A 83 6.19 0.94 -6.95
C ALA A 83 5.86 1.25 -5.48
N LEU A 84 4.59 1.15 -5.09
CA LEU A 84 4.15 1.32 -3.70
C LEU A 84 4.78 0.28 -2.76
N VAL A 85 4.83 -0.99 -3.18
CA VAL A 85 5.46 -2.08 -2.43
C VAL A 85 6.96 -1.84 -2.26
N VAL A 86 7.66 -1.42 -3.31
CA VAL A 86 9.09 -1.07 -3.26
C VAL A 86 9.31 0.11 -2.31
N TYR A 87 8.48 1.15 -2.40
CA TYR A 87 8.54 2.29 -1.49
C TYR A 87 8.39 1.87 -0.02
N LEU A 88 7.38 1.04 0.30
CA LEU A 88 7.17 0.54 1.66
C LEU A 88 8.29 -0.41 2.13
N ALA A 89 8.89 -1.17 1.23
CA ALA A 89 10.03 -2.02 1.52
C ALA A 89 11.29 -1.19 1.86
N VAL A 90 11.54 -0.09 1.13
CA VAL A 90 12.62 0.86 1.43
C VAL A 90 12.43 1.51 2.80
N LEU A 91 11.18 1.83 3.16
CA LEU A 91 10.82 2.32 4.49
C LEU A 91 10.95 1.25 5.60
N ARG A 92 11.26 -0.01 5.29
CA ARG A 92 11.37 -1.11 6.26
C ARG A 92 10.12 -1.29 7.13
N ALA A 93 8.93 -1.09 6.56
CA ALA A 93 7.66 -1.14 7.28
C ALA A 93 7.29 -2.52 7.91
N GLY A 94 8.13 -3.54 7.73
CA GLY A 94 7.87 -4.93 8.16
C GLY A 94 7.32 -5.75 7.00
N ARG A 95 7.89 -6.95 6.80
CA ARG A 95 7.61 -7.80 5.63
C ARG A 95 6.14 -8.21 5.56
N ALA A 96 5.49 -8.42 6.71
CA ALA A 96 4.07 -8.78 6.77
C ALA A 96 3.15 -7.67 6.22
N LEU A 97 3.39 -6.41 6.60
CA LEU A 97 2.57 -5.28 6.14
C LEU A 97 2.74 -5.04 4.64
N VAL A 98 3.99 -5.12 4.15
CA VAL A 98 4.29 -5.04 2.72
C VAL A 98 3.55 -6.15 1.94
N GLY A 99 3.55 -7.38 2.46
CA GLY A 99 2.81 -8.49 1.87
C GLY A 99 1.30 -8.25 1.81
N ILE A 100 0.70 -7.75 2.90
CA ILE A 100 -0.74 -7.46 2.93
C ILE A 100 -1.10 -6.35 1.94
N VAL A 101 -0.32 -5.26 1.89
CA VAL A 101 -0.53 -4.16 0.93
C VAL A 101 -0.39 -4.66 -0.50
N ALA A 102 0.59 -5.54 -0.77
CA ALA A 102 0.76 -6.15 -2.09
C ALA A 102 -0.48 -6.96 -2.51
N VAL A 103 -0.96 -7.86 -1.64
CA VAL A 103 -2.14 -8.69 -1.92
C VAL A 103 -3.39 -7.85 -2.11
N LEU A 104 -3.63 -6.85 -1.25
CA LEU A 104 -4.77 -5.95 -1.36
C LEU A 104 -4.68 -5.08 -2.64
N GLY A 105 -3.49 -4.58 -2.95
CA GLY A 105 -3.21 -3.82 -4.17
C GLY A 105 -3.48 -4.65 -5.43
N VAL A 106 -3.00 -5.89 -5.49
CA VAL A 106 -3.30 -6.81 -6.60
C VAL A 106 -4.81 -7.06 -6.70
N CYS A 107 -5.48 -7.38 -5.58
CA CYS A 107 -6.94 -7.54 -5.57
C CYS A 107 -7.66 -6.29 -6.10
N LEU A 108 -7.20 -5.09 -5.73
CA LEU A 108 -7.74 -3.83 -6.20
C LEU A 108 -7.52 -3.68 -7.72
N THR A 109 -6.31 -3.93 -8.22
CA THR A 109 -6.00 -3.82 -9.66
C THR A 109 -6.83 -4.78 -10.53
N LEU A 110 -7.19 -5.96 -10.03
CA LEU A 110 -8.04 -6.91 -10.75
C LEU A 110 -9.52 -6.53 -10.70
N THR A 111 -9.96 -5.84 -9.65
CA THR A 111 -11.38 -5.47 -9.47
C THR A 111 -11.73 -4.13 -10.13
N VAL A 112 -10.79 -3.18 -10.21
CA VAL A 112 -11.01 -1.85 -10.79
C VAL A 112 -11.44 -1.91 -12.26
N PRO A 113 -10.80 -2.68 -13.17
CA PRO A 113 -11.24 -2.78 -14.57
C PRO A 113 -12.66 -3.33 -14.69
N GLN A 114 -13.05 -4.26 -13.80
CA GLN A 114 -14.41 -4.79 -13.79
C GLN A 114 -15.44 -3.72 -13.42
N ALA A 115 -15.11 -2.87 -12.45
CA ALA A 115 -15.95 -1.77 -12.01
C ALA A 115 -16.04 -0.67 -13.06
N ALA A 116 -14.89 -0.27 -13.61
CA ALA A 116 -14.78 0.79 -14.60
C ALA A 116 -15.52 0.41 -15.89
N ALA A 117 -15.46 -0.85 -16.33
CA ALA A 117 -16.30 -1.34 -17.41
C ALA A 117 -17.81 -1.24 -17.09
N GLY A 118 -18.20 -1.52 -15.84
CA GLY A 118 -19.59 -1.36 -15.39
C GLY A 118 -20.06 0.11 -15.41
N LEU A 119 -19.18 1.03 -15.00
CA LEU A 119 -19.46 2.46 -15.03
C LEU A 119 -19.50 3.01 -16.47
N ALA A 120 -18.57 2.59 -17.32
CA ALA A 120 -18.56 2.95 -18.74
C ALA A 120 -19.85 2.47 -19.44
N LEU A 121 -20.30 1.25 -19.16
CA LEU A 121 -21.58 0.73 -19.66
C LEU A 121 -22.79 1.44 -19.03
N ALA A 122 -22.70 1.95 -17.80
CA ALA A 122 -23.79 2.71 -17.18
C ALA A 122 -23.97 4.10 -17.82
N GLU A 123 -22.88 4.75 -18.22
CA GLU A 123 -22.93 6.09 -18.82
C GLU A 123 -23.12 6.07 -20.34
N ARG A 124 -22.48 5.12 -21.03
CA ARG A 124 -22.40 5.09 -22.50
C ARG A 124 -22.95 3.79 -23.11
N GLY A 125 -23.34 2.84 -22.28
CA GLY A 125 -23.84 1.56 -22.77
C GLY A 125 -25.17 1.71 -23.48
N ARG A 126 -25.30 0.98 -24.59
CA ARG A 126 -26.57 0.77 -25.27
C ARG A 126 -27.12 -0.59 -24.87
N VAL A 127 -28.42 -0.62 -24.61
CA VAL A 127 -29.14 -1.84 -24.26
C VAL A 127 -29.66 -2.45 -25.55
N GLU A 128 -29.37 -3.73 -25.76
CA GLU A 128 -29.84 -4.51 -26.91
C GLU A 128 -30.39 -5.85 -26.40
N GLN A 129 -31.35 -6.41 -27.13
CA GLN A 129 -31.83 -7.77 -26.89
C GLN A 129 -31.05 -8.72 -27.81
N ALA A 130 -30.42 -9.72 -27.24
CA ALA A 130 -29.73 -10.76 -27.99
C ALA A 130 -30.32 -12.12 -27.66
N LYS A 131 -30.48 -12.96 -28.68
CA LYS A 131 -30.98 -14.32 -28.52
C LYS A 131 -29.90 -15.24 -27.99
N VAL A 132 -30.29 -16.14 -27.10
CA VAL A 132 -29.41 -17.18 -26.57
C VAL A 132 -29.33 -18.33 -27.59
N ALA A 133 -28.12 -18.61 -28.08
CA ALA A 133 -27.85 -19.74 -28.98
C ALA A 133 -27.74 -21.04 -28.21
N SER A 134 -26.97 -21.04 -27.12
CA SER A 134 -26.70 -22.22 -26.31
C SER A 134 -26.55 -21.85 -24.83
N VAL A 135 -26.84 -22.80 -23.94
CA VAL A 135 -26.66 -22.63 -22.49
C VAL A 135 -25.77 -23.75 -21.97
N GLU A 136 -24.61 -23.38 -21.46
CA GLU A 136 -23.70 -24.30 -20.78
C GLU A 136 -23.91 -24.22 -19.27
N ARG A 137 -24.26 -25.37 -18.68
CA ARG A 137 -24.38 -25.53 -17.23
C ARG A 137 -23.19 -26.34 -16.74
N VAL A 138 -22.28 -25.70 -16.02
CA VAL A 138 -21.15 -26.40 -15.43
C VAL A 138 -21.59 -27.05 -14.12
N PRO A 139 -21.58 -28.39 -14.00
CA PRO A 139 -22.00 -29.07 -12.78
C PRO A 139 -21.13 -28.61 -11.59
N GLY A 140 -21.77 -28.40 -10.43
CA GLY A 140 -21.13 -27.89 -9.22
C GLY A 140 -20.88 -26.37 -9.20
N HIS A 141 -21.14 -25.65 -10.29
CA HIS A 141 -21.04 -24.19 -10.33
C HIS A 141 -22.42 -23.55 -10.28
N ARG A 142 -22.57 -22.50 -9.47
CA ARG A 142 -23.84 -21.73 -9.38
C ARG A 142 -24.09 -20.82 -10.59
N ARG A 143 -23.21 -20.81 -11.60
CA ARG A 143 -23.26 -19.88 -12.73
C ARG A 143 -23.44 -20.66 -14.02
N SER A 144 -24.48 -20.32 -14.77
CA SER A 144 -24.69 -20.77 -16.14
C SER A 144 -24.03 -19.80 -17.10
N PHE A 145 -23.57 -20.30 -18.25
CA PHE A 145 -23.06 -19.50 -19.33
C PHE A 145 -24.02 -19.58 -20.51
N CYS A 146 -24.36 -18.44 -21.09
CA CYS A 146 -25.19 -18.32 -22.27
C CYS A 146 -24.28 -17.85 -23.41
N GLU A 147 -24.32 -18.55 -24.54
CA GLU A 147 -23.70 -18.14 -25.78
C GLU A 147 -24.75 -17.40 -26.63
N LEU A 148 -24.37 -16.28 -27.23
CA LEU A 148 -25.29 -15.44 -28.01
C LEU A 148 -25.29 -15.84 -29.48
N VAL A 149 -26.44 -15.72 -30.14
CA VAL A 149 -26.57 -15.88 -31.60
C VAL A 149 -25.78 -14.75 -32.29
N PRO A 150 -25.00 -15.04 -33.34
CA PRO A 150 -24.17 -14.04 -34.05
C PRO A 150 -24.97 -13.02 -34.88
N GLU A 151 -26.31 -13.02 -34.79
CA GLU A 151 -27.18 -12.09 -35.54
C GLU A 151 -27.08 -10.65 -35.04
N SER A 152 -26.62 -10.41 -33.81
CA SER A 152 -26.35 -9.06 -33.34
C SER A 152 -25.10 -8.50 -34.02
N PRO A 153 -25.18 -7.40 -34.79
CA PRO A 153 -24.03 -6.85 -35.52
C PRO A 153 -22.86 -6.41 -34.60
N HIS A 154 -23.11 -6.30 -33.30
CA HIS A 154 -22.15 -5.88 -32.28
C HIS A 154 -21.69 -7.02 -31.36
N ALA A 155 -22.23 -8.23 -31.51
CA ALA A 155 -21.82 -9.40 -30.74
C ALA A 155 -20.91 -10.28 -31.60
N PRO A 156 -19.60 -10.40 -31.29
CA PRO A 156 -18.73 -11.34 -31.96
C PRO A 156 -19.31 -12.76 -31.90
N PRO A 157 -19.16 -13.58 -32.95
CA PRO A 157 -19.59 -14.98 -32.91
C PRO A 157 -18.89 -15.71 -31.76
N GLY A 158 -19.65 -16.52 -31.01
CA GLY A 158 -19.15 -17.25 -29.84
C GLY A 158 -19.01 -16.40 -28.57
N THR A 159 -19.63 -15.22 -28.50
CA THR A 159 -19.61 -14.41 -27.28
C THR A 159 -20.34 -15.13 -26.16
N ARG A 160 -19.60 -15.48 -25.11
CA ARG A 160 -20.11 -16.14 -23.91
C ARG A 160 -20.32 -15.14 -22.79
N ILE A 161 -21.53 -15.11 -22.26
CA ILE A 161 -21.92 -14.27 -21.14
C ILE A 161 -22.48 -15.10 -20.00
N TRP A 162 -22.18 -14.72 -18.77
CA TRP A 162 -22.71 -15.39 -17.58
C TRP A 162 -23.67 -14.52 -16.79
N ARG A 163 -23.56 -13.19 -16.91
CA ARG A 163 -24.48 -12.25 -16.23
C ARG A 163 -25.80 -12.20 -16.97
N GLY A 164 -26.91 -12.31 -16.24
CA GLY A 164 -28.25 -12.43 -16.79
C GLY A 164 -28.64 -13.87 -17.20
N CYS A 165 -27.67 -14.77 -17.38
CA CYS A 165 -27.93 -16.18 -17.66
C CYS A 165 -28.34 -16.90 -16.36
N THR A 166 -29.61 -17.22 -16.22
CA THR A 166 -30.15 -17.89 -15.03
C THR A 166 -30.38 -19.37 -15.29
N ALA A 167 -30.73 -20.14 -14.25
CA ALA A 167 -31.08 -21.55 -14.41
C ALA A 167 -32.31 -21.76 -15.32
N ALA A 168 -33.22 -20.77 -15.36
CA ALA A 168 -34.43 -20.78 -16.18
C ALA A 168 -34.19 -20.36 -17.64
N THR A 169 -33.04 -19.74 -17.93
CA THR A 169 -32.72 -19.31 -19.30
C THR A 169 -32.45 -20.52 -20.19
N GLY A 170 -33.10 -20.55 -21.36
CA GLY A 170 -32.99 -21.57 -22.39
C GLY A 170 -32.51 -21.01 -23.74
N PRO A 171 -32.12 -21.89 -24.68
CA PRO A 171 -31.87 -21.50 -26.06
C PRO A 171 -33.13 -20.87 -26.69
N GLY A 172 -32.95 -19.79 -27.44
CA GLY A 172 -34.02 -19.02 -28.08
C GLY A 172 -34.58 -17.87 -27.23
N ASP A 173 -34.28 -17.84 -25.92
CA ASP A 173 -34.70 -16.74 -25.05
C ASP A 173 -33.99 -15.44 -25.42
N ASP A 174 -34.71 -14.32 -25.25
CA ASP A 174 -34.15 -12.98 -25.38
C ASP A 174 -33.43 -12.59 -24.09
N LEU A 175 -32.20 -12.12 -24.22
CA LEU A 175 -31.41 -11.63 -23.10
C LEU A 175 -31.01 -10.17 -23.29
N THR A 176 -31.25 -9.37 -22.26
CA THR A 176 -30.84 -7.97 -22.23
C THR A 176 -29.33 -7.85 -22.02
N ILE A 177 -28.63 -7.48 -23.09
CA ILE A 177 -27.20 -7.20 -23.10
C ILE A 177 -26.94 -5.69 -23.13
N VAL A 178 -25.80 -5.29 -22.62
CA VAL A 178 -25.31 -3.92 -22.67
C VAL A 178 -23.95 -3.94 -23.34
N TYR A 179 -23.81 -3.16 -24.40
CA TYR A 179 -22.57 -3.01 -25.15
C TYR A 179 -22.10 -1.56 -25.15
N ASP A 180 -20.79 -1.36 -25.28
CA ASP A 180 -20.20 -0.05 -25.53
C ASP A 180 -20.06 0.14 -27.05
N PRO A 181 -20.74 1.12 -27.67
CA PRO A 181 -20.65 1.36 -29.11
C PRO A 181 -19.23 1.74 -29.58
N ARG A 182 -18.34 2.15 -28.66
CA ARG A 182 -16.92 2.43 -28.96
C ARG A 182 -16.01 1.22 -28.78
N GLY A 183 -16.56 0.06 -28.38
CA GLY A 183 -15.81 -1.19 -28.20
C GLY A 183 -14.75 -1.15 -27.10
N ARG A 184 -14.81 -0.21 -26.15
CA ARG A 184 -13.79 -0.09 -25.07
C ARG A 184 -14.15 -0.97 -23.87
N ALA A 185 -15.43 -1.14 -23.57
CA ALA A 185 -15.90 -2.07 -22.56
C ALA A 185 -16.33 -3.41 -23.19
N PRO A 186 -15.98 -4.56 -22.58
CA PRO A 186 -16.45 -5.85 -23.05
C PRO A 186 -17.98 -5.95 -22.89
N LEU A 187 -18.62 -6.67 -23.81
CA LEU A 187 -20.05 -6.97 -23.75
C LEU A 187 -20.41 -7.61 -22.41
N ARG A 188 -21.49 -7.16 -21.79
CA ARG A 188 -22.00 -7.75 -20.53
C ARG A 188 -23.51 -7.83 -20.53
N GLY A 189 -24.04 -8.88 -19.90
CA GLY A 189 -25.45 -8.89 -19.51
C GLY A 189 -25.76 -7.79 -18.51
N SER A 190 -27.01 -7.33 -18.48
CA SER A 190 -27.46 -6.30 -17.54
C SER A 190 -27.21 -6.72 -16.09
N ALA A 191 -26.37 -5.96 -15.39
CA ALA A 191 -26.09 -6.22 -13.97
C ALA A 191 -27.26 -5.74 -13.11
N GLN A 192 -27.76 -6.60 -12.22
CA GLN A 192 -28.81 -6.21 -11.28
C GLN A 192 -28.31 -5.12 -10.30
N PRO A 193 -29.19 -4.24 -9.80
CA PRO A 193 -28.80 -3.13 -8.91
C PRO A 193 -28.00 -3.57 -7.67
N HIS A 194 -28.36 -4.73 -7.09
CA HIS A 194 -27.69 -5.27 -5.91
C HIS A 194 -26.24 -5.70 -6.19
N GLU A 195 -25.96 -6.25 -7.38
CA GLU A 195 -24.60 -6.64 -7.79
C GLU A 195 -23.69 -5.43 -7.97
N ARG A 196 -24.24 -4.33 -8.52
CA ARG A 196 -23.52 -3.07 -8.67
C ARG A 196 -23.11 -2.52 -7.31
N ARG A 197 -24.05 -2.49 -6.35
CA ARG A 197 -23.79 -2.04 -4.98
C ARG A 197 -22.76 -2.92 -4.26
N ALA A 198 -22.87 -4.24 -4.38
CA ALA A 198 -21.90 -5.17 -3.79
C ALA A 198 -20.48 -4.98 -4.37
N THR A 199 -20.39 -4.76 -5.68
CA THR A 199 -19.11 -4.49 -6.35
C THR A 199 -18.50 -3.17 -5.89
N ALA A 200 -19.29 -2.10 -5.81
CA ALA A 200 -18.88 -0.80 -5.29
C ALA A 200 -18.38 -0.89 -3.84
N LEU A 201 -19.12 -1.57 -2.96
CA LEU A 201 -18.72 -1.78 -1.57
C LEU A 201 -17.42 -2.58 -1.46
N ARG A 202 -17.24 -3.62 -2.28
CA ARG A 202 -16.01 -4.42 -2.31
C ARG A 202 -14.80 -3.59 -2.73
N LEU A 203 -14.95 -2.72 -3.73
CA LEU A 203 -13.89 -1.80 -4.15
C LEU A 203 -13.56 -0.79 -3.07
N ALA A 204 -14.58 -0.18 -2.46
CA ALA A 204 -14.41 0.76 -1.38
C ALA A 204 -13.66 0.11 -0.20
N ALA A 205 -14.04 -1.13 0.16
CA ALA A 205 -13.37 -1.89 1.20
C ALA A 205 -11.90 -2.22 0.85
N LEU A 206 -11.62 -2.63 -0.39
CA LEU A 206 -10.24 -2.88 -0.85
C LEU A 206 -9.40 -1.61 -0.85
N ALA A 207 -9.93 -0.51 -1.39
CA ALA A 207 -9.27 0.79 -1.43
C ALA A 207 -8.96 1.31 -0.01
N LEU A 208 -9.94 1.24 0.89
CA LEU A 208 -9.77 1.62 2.30
C LEU A 208 -8.74 0.73 2.98
N GLY A 209 -8.78 -0.59 2.73
CA GLY A 209 -7.81 -1.54 3.25
C GLY A 209 -6.38 -1.21 2.81
N VAL A 210 -6.15 -0.93 1.52
CA VAL A 210 -4.84 -0.51 1.01
C VAL A 210 -4.38 0.77 1.70
N ALA A 211 -5.25 1.78 1.80
CA ALA A 211 -4.92 3.06 2.43
C ALA A 211 -4.55 2.90 3.91
N LEU A 212 -5.37 2.20 4.69
CA LEU A 212 -5.14 1.96 6.13
C LEU A 212 -3.87 1.15 6.37
N MET A 213 -3.66 0.07 5.62
CA MET A 213 -2.47 -0.77 5.77
C MET A 213 -1.18 -0.05 5.35
N SER A 214 -1.25 0.79 4.32
CA SER A 214 -0.12 1.65 3.91
C SER A 214 0.18 2.70 4.98
N ALA A 215 -0.84 3.35 5.55
CA ALA A 215 -0.66 4.31 6.64
C ALA A 215 -0.02 3.65 7.88
N LEU A 216 -0.51 2.47 8.28
CA LEU A 216 0.06 1.68 9.38
C LEU A 216 1.52 1.31 9.12
N ALA A 217 1.84 0.91 7.88
CA ALA A 217 3.19 0.59 7.44
C ALA A 217 4.14 1.79 7.60
N VAL A 218 3.72 2.98 7.16
CA VAL A 218 4.50 4.22 7.27
C VAL A 218 4.67 4.65 8.73
N VAL A 219 3.60 4.67 9.52
CA VAL A 219 3.65 5.04 10.94
C VAL A 219 4.62 4.12 11.71
N ARG A 220 4.62 2.82 11.41
CA ARG A 220 5.53 1.85 12.01
C ARG A 220 6.99 2.09 11.61
N SER A 221 7.24 2.45 10.35
CA SER A 221 8.59 2.75 9.84
C SER A 221 9.25 3.92 10.61
N PHE A 222 8.54 5.03 10.77
CA PHE A 222 9.10 6.22 11.42
C PHE A 222 9.46 6.02 12.90
N ARG A 223 8.78 5.08 13.58
CA ARG A 223 9.10 4.73 14.97
C ARG A 223 10.46 4.07 15.12
N LEU A 224 10.89 3.29 14.12
CA LEU A 224 12.21 2.66 14.13
C LEU A 224 13.32 3.71 13.99
N THR A 225 13.14 4.70 13.11
CA THR A 225 14.16 5.74 12.89
C THR A 225 14.34 6.63 14.12
N ALA A 226 13.25 7.01 14.78
CA ALA A 226 13.28 7.86 15.98
C ALA A 226 13.99 7.18 17.17
N SER A 227 13.75 5.88 17.39
CA SER A 227 14.39 5.14 18.49
C SER A 227 15.90 4.98 18.28
N THR A 228 16.35 4.73 17.05
CA THR A 228 17.79 4.70 16.72
C THR A 228 18.48 6.05 16.96
N ALA A 229 17.85 7.16 16.57
CA ALA A 229 18.42 8.50 16.77
C ALA A 229 18.55 8.86 18.27
N GLN A 230 17.55 8.50 19.08
CA GLN A 230 17.61 8.71 20.53
C GLN A 230 18.67 7.83 21.20
N ALA A 231 18.79 6.55 20.80
CA ALA A 231 19.80 5.65 21.33
C ALA A 231 21.24 6.15 21.05
N GLU A 232 21.49 6.69 19.86
CA GLU A 232 22.79 7.26 19.52
C GLU A 232 23.11 8.53 20.34
N THR A 233 22.10 9.37 20.55
CA THR A 233 22.23 10.58 21.38
C THR A 233 22.58 10.21 22.82
N HIS A 234 21.87 9.24 23.42
CA HIS A 234 22.15 8.78 24.77
C HIS A 234 23.57 8.18 24.90
N ARG A 235 24.04 7.44 23.88
CA ARG A 235 25.40 6.88 23.85
C ARG A 235 26.48 7.98 23.78
N LYS A 236 26.26 9.04 23.00
CA LYS A 236 27.18 10.20 22.95
C LYS A 236 27.25 10.92 24.30
N THR A 237 26.11 11.10 24.98
CA THR A 237 26.06 11.69 26.32
C THR A 237 26.81 10.83 27.34
N HIS A 238 26.55 9.52 27.38
CA HIS A 238 27.19 8.61 28.33
C HIS A 238 28.71 8.51 28.12
N ARG A 239 29.17 8.56 26.86
CA ARG A 239 30.61 8.57 26.53
C ARG A 239 31.29 9.87 26.96
N LYS A 240 30.60 11.02 26.89
CA LYS A 240 31.13 12.29 27.39
C LYS A 240 31.30 12.28 28.91
N THR A 241 30.38 11.63 29.62
CA THR A 241 30.43 11.48 31.08
C THR A 241 31.47 10.45 31.55
N GLN A 242 31.69 9.35 30.79
CA GLN A 242 32.69 8.32 31.13
C GLN A 242 34.12 8.64 30.67
N GLY A 243 34.29 9.60 29.75
CA GLY A 243 35.59 9.98 29.20
C GLY A 243 36.30 11.12 29.93
N GLN A 244 35.81 11.58 31.09
CA GLN A 244 36.47 12.61 31.88
C GLN A 244 37.12 12.00 33.11
N PRO A 245 38.39 11.53 33.00
CA PRO A 245 39.18 11.25 34.18
C PRO A 245 39.38 12.57 34.95
N GLU A 246 38.74 12.65 36.13
CA GLU A 246 39.15 13.52 37.23
C GLU A 246 40.61 13.23 37.55
N GLY A 247 41.49 14.02 36.94
CA GLY A 247 42.93 13.89 37.08
C GLY A 247 43.61 15.14 36.57
N ARG A 248 43.10 16.32 36.93
CA ARG A 248 43.84 17.58 36.78
C ARG A 248 43.67 18.39 38.05
N THR A 249 44.65 18.21 38.93
CA THR A 249 44.86 18.94 40.17
C THR A 249 44.91 20.46 39.92
N PRO A 250 44.30 21.27 40.80
CA PRO A 250 44.43 22.72 40.77
C PRO A 250 45.78 23.08 41.39
N GLY A 251 46.76 23.35 40.54
CA GLY A 251 48.07 23.79 41.00
C GLY A 251 48.91 24.26 39.82
N GLU A 252 49.25 25.55 39.87
CA GLU A 252 50.53 26.08 39.42
C GLU A 252 50.75 26.50 37.95
N TRP A 253 50.76 27.83 37.83
CA TRP A 253 51.73 28.69 37.15
C TRP A 253 51.58 29.08 35.67
N GLN A 254 51.78 30.40 35.51
CA GLN A 254 52.11 31.21 34.32
C GLN A 254 50.91 31.63 33.45
N ARG A 255 50.39 32.86 33.55
CA ARG A 255 51.05 34.19 33.57
C ARG A 255 52.09 34.31 32.46
N GLY A 256 51.65 34.73 31.28
CA GLY A 256 52.52 35.08 30.15
C GLY A 256 51.74 35.64 28.97
N THR A 257 51.73 36.98 28.86
CA THR A 257 51.71 37.81 27.64
C THR A 257 50.60 37.57 26.60
N GLN A 258 49.60 38.46 26.50
CA GLN A 258 49.63 39.64 25.61
C GLN A 258 50.02 39.34 24.16
N GLY A 259 49.10 39.58 23.22
CA GLY A 259 49.47 39.78 21.81
C GLY A 259 48.37 39.52 20.78
N GLY A 260 47.53 40.54 20.52
CA GLY A 260 47.32 40.99 19.14
C GLY A 260 46.15 40.45 18.30
N THR A 261 45.40 41.41 17.75
CA THR A 261 44.58 41.44 16.50
C THR A 261 43.35 40.53 16.49
N GLN A 262 42.10 41.00 16.55
CA GLN A 262 41.42 42.15 15.92
C GLN A 262 41.66 42.28 14.41
N GLY A 263 40.90 41.49 13.66
CA GLY A 263 40.33 41.80 12.34
C GLY A 263 38.98 41.10 12.33
N ASP A 264 37.82 41.76 12.24
CA ASP A 264 37.37 42.80 11.31
C ASP A 264 37.50 42.38 9.85
N THR A 265 36.39 41.84 9.34
CA THR A 265 35.95 41.74 7.94
C THR A 265 34.61 41.00 8.02
N ASP A 266 33.49 41.72 8.18
CA ASP A 266 32.87 42.60 7.20
C ASP A 266 32.40 41.84 5.95
N ASP A 267 31.08 41.93 5.81
CA ASP A 267 30.33 42.07 4.57
C ASP A 267 30.14 40.91 3.57
N ARG A 268 28.87 40.90 3.12
CA ARG A 268 28.38 40.74 1.74
C ARG A 268 27.82 39.41 1.21
N LYS A 269 26.58 39.62 0.73
CA LYS A 269 25.86 39.03 -0.42
C LYS A 269 25.05 37.77 -0.10
N ARG A 270 23.71 37.82 -0.04
CA ARG A 270 22.73 38.33 -1.04
C ARG A 270 23.00 37.74 -2.43
N HIS A 271 22.31 36.64 -2.73
CA HIS A 271 21.77 36.40 -4.07
C HIS A 271 20.64 35.38 -4.01
N ASP A 272 19.42 35.89 -4.18
CA ASP A 272 18.45 35.50 -5.21
C ASP A 272 18.65 34.13 -5.89
N ARG A 273 17.60 33.32 -5.89
CA ARG A 273 16.99 32.88 -7.16
C ARG A 273 15.62 32.24 -6.93
N GLU A 274 14.62 33.02 -7.29
CA GLU A 274 13.35 32.55 -7.84
C GLU A 274 13.58 31.76 -9.14
N GLY A 275 12.71 30.80 -9.37
CA GLY A 275 12.56 30.00 -10.57
C GLY A 275 11.33 29.12 -10.43
#